data_AF-A0A8I1FQ65-F1
#
_entry.id   AF-A0A8I1FQ65-F1
#
_cell.length_a   1.000
_cell.length_b   1.000
_cell.length_c   1.000
_cell.angle_alpha   90.00
_cell.angle_beta   90.00
_cell.angle_gamma   90.00
#
_symmetry.space_group_name_H-M   'P 1'
#
loop_
_entity.id
_entity.type
_entity.pdbx_description
1 polymer ?
#
loop_
_entity_poly.entity_id
_entity_poly.type
_entity_poly.pdbx_seq_one_letter_code
_entity_poly.pdbx_strand_id
1 'polypeptide(L)'
;MPLHHPVYENPDVLRLKEPGQKVFNPRTRGELKAELLDRPTFSAQEMTFASSQKKIVITGEFDDFGSTRYRAVTLTLDINIQSGIYLFKRDEHGPIKSMTYIECIEVDGHPVYHLNQADVGSLHLSVVESCYSARLFTMEGLDHNGNSLEMCGDFTISPPHASL
;
A
#
# COMPACT_ATOMS: atom_id res chain seq x y z
N MET A 1 6.79 8.33 -17.64
CA MET A 1 5.52 9.05 -17.44
C MET A 1 5.11 8.84 -15.98
N PRO A 2 4.93 9.90 -15.19
CA PRO A 2 4.51 9.77 -13.79
C PRO A 2 3.10 9.19 -13.75
N LEU A 3 2.89 8.23 -12.85
CA LEU A 3 1.56 7.66 -12.62
C LEU A 3 0.78 8.64 -11.77
N HIS A 4 -0.23 9.25 -12.37
CA HIS A 4 -1.16 10.12 -11.65
C HIS A 4 -2.07 9.26 -10.78
N HIS A 5 -2.01 9.47 -9.47
CA HIS A 5 -3.05 8.98 -8.56
C HIS A 5 -4.29 9.85 -8.79
N PRO A 6 -5.51 9.30 -8.90
CA PRO A 6 -6.71 10.07 -9.22
C PRO A 6 -7.09 11.13 -8.16
N VAL A 7 -6.46 11.10 -6.98
CA VAL A 7 -6.63 12.10 -5.91
C VAL A 7 -5.49 13.11 -5.83
N TYR A 8 -4.32 12.82 -6.42
CA TYR A 8 -3.13 13.66 -6.27
C TYR A 8 -2.60 14.09 -7.65
N GLU A 9 -2.84 15.35 -7.99
CA GLU A 9 -2.16 16.00 -9.11
C GLU A 9 -0.67 16.09 -8.80
N ASN A 10 0.09 15.20 -9.44
CA ASN A 10 1.55 15.13 -9.41
C ASN A 10 2.14 14.51 -8.12
N PRO A 11 2.84 13.35 -8.19
CA PRO A 11 3.48 12.75 -7.01
C PRO A 11 4.56 13.62 -6.36
N ASP A 12 5.03 14.67 -7.06
CA ASP A 12 6.03 15.62 -6.54
C ASP A 12 5.41 16.74 -5.66
N VAL A 13 4.08 16.89 -5.62
CA VAL A 13 3.40 17.91 -4.81
C VAL A 13 2.13 17.32 -4.18
N LEU A 14 2.27 16.70 -3.01
CA LEU A 14 1.14 16.26 -2.19
C LEU A 14 0.45 17.47 -1.55
N ARG A 15 -0.53 18.06 -2.25
CA ARG A 15 -1.38 19.14 -1.72
C ARG A 15 -2.41 18.57 -0.73
N LEU A 16 -2.61 19.27 0.38
CA LEU A 16 -3.72 19.00 1.32
C LEU A 16 -5.07 19.11 0.58
N LYS A 17 -5.97 18.15 0.84
CA LYS A 17 -7.36 18.15 0.36
C LYS A 17 -8.07 19.45 0.78
N GLU A 18 -8.60 20.20 -0.18
CA GLU A 18 -9.51 21.31 0.12
C GLU A 18 -10.88 20.78 0.57
N PRO A 19 -11.48 21.34 1.63
CA PRO A 19 -12.76 20.87 2.14
C PRO A 19 -13.89 21.18 1.15
N GLY A 20 -14.52 20.13 0.60
CA GLY A 20 -15.74 20.25 -0.22
C GLY A 20 -15.70 19.55 -1.59
N GLN A 21 -14.54 19.03 -2.01
CA GLN A 21 -14.46 18.32 -3.29
C GLN A 21 -15.08 16.91 -3.15
N LYS A 22 -16.26 16.71 -3.76
CA LYS A 22 -16.84 15.37 -3.92
C LYS A 22 -15.98 14.57 -4.90
N VAL A 23 -15.03 13.81 -4.37
CA VAL A 23 -14.26 12.84 -5.13
C VAL A 23 -15.23 11.77 -5.63
N PHE A 24 -15.31 11.60 -6.95
CA PHE A 24 -15.95 10.45 -7.54
C PHE A 24 -15.08 9.22 -7.18
N ASN A 25 -15.44 8.55 -6.09
CA ASN A 25 -14.81 7.30 -5.66
C ASN A 25 -15.74 6.16 -6.11
N PRO A 26 -15.56 5.56 -7.30
CA PRO A 26 -16.21 4.29 -7.60
C PRO A 26 -15.67 3.35 -6.52
N ARG A 27 -16.51 2.96 -5.56
CA ARG A 27 -16.04 2.51 -4.23
C ARG A 27 -15.30 1.18 -4.36
N THR A 28 -13.98 1.25 -4.48
CA THR A 28 -13.10 0.12 -4.18
C THR A 28 -13.43 -0.30 -2.74
N ARG A 29 -13.80 -1.56 -2.56
CA ARG A 29 -14.07 -2.12 -1.23
C ARG A 29 -12.93 -3.04 -0.87
N GLY A 30 -12.41 -2.90 0.32
CA GLY A 30 -11.36 -3.78 0.80
C GLY A 30 -11.11 -3.62 2.28
N GLU A 31 -10.44 -4.61 2.83
CA GLU A 31 -9.94 -4.62 4.19
C GLU A 31 -8.47 -4.99 4.12
N LEU A 32 -7.62 -4.30 4.88
CA LEU A 32 -6.23 -4.68 5.10
C LEU A 32 -5.94 -4.57 6.58
N LYS A 33 -5.29 -5.59 7.12
CA LYS A 33 -4.76 -5.59 8.48
C LYS A 33 -3.28 -5.90 8.41
N ALA A 34 -2.50 -5.16 9.18
CA ALA A 34 -1.06 -5.35 9.24
C ALA A 34 -0.57 -5.24 10.67
N GLU A 35 0.26 -6.19 11.05
CA GLU A 35 1.00 -6.25 12.30
C GLU A 35 2.46 -5.92 12.00
N LEU A 36 3.05 -5.09 12.87
CA LEU A 36 4.46 -4.77 12.83
C LEU A 36 5.06 -5.25 14.15
N LEU A 37 6.26 -5.82 14.11
CA LEU A 37 6.88 -6.41 15.30
C LEU A 37 7.01 -5.41 16.47
N ASP A 38 7.43 -4.18 16.17
CA ASP A 38 7.73 -3.13 17.16
C ASP A 38 6.76 -1.94 17.13
N ARG A 39 5.64 -2.05 16.41
CA ARG A 39 4.64 -0.97 16.30
C ARG A 39 3.22 -1.52 16.50
N PRO A 40 2.25 -0.69 16.90
CA PRO A 40 0.86 -1.14 17.00
C PRO A 40 0.32 -1.66 15.66
N THR A 41 -0.40 -2.77 15.72
CA THR A 41 -1.23 -3.27 14.62
C THR A 41 -2.16 -2.18 14.11
N PHE A 42 -2.36 -2.11 12.81
CA PHE A 42 -3.34 -1.21 12.20
C PHE A 42 -4.25 -1.94 11.22
N SER A 43 -5.46 -1.40 11.06
CA SER A 43 -6.42 -1.81 10.04
C SER A 43 -6.65 -0.63 9.11
N ALA A 44 -6.48 -0.80 7.81
CA ALA A 44 -6.69 0.27 6.84
C ALA A 44 -8.14 0.78 6.91
N GLN A 45 -8.29 2.10 6.94
CA GLN A 45 -9.57 2.80 6.87
C GLN A 45 -9.99 3.05 5.41
N GLU A 46 -9.01 3.24 4.53
CA GLU A 46 -9.20 3.41 3.09
C GLU A 46 -8.33 2.41 2.32
N MET A 47 -8.90 1.80 1.28
CA MET A 47 -8.21 0.88 0.37
C MET A 47 -8.36 1.39 -1.05
N THR A 48 -7.23 1.58 -1.73
CA THR A 48 -7.18 2.01 -3.12
C THR A 48 -6.67 0.89 -4.02
N PHE A 49 -7.34 0.71 -5.15
CA PHE A 49 -6.91 -0.16 -6.24
C PHE A 49 -6.67 0.70 -7.48
N ALA A 50 -5.45 0.67 -7.99
CA ALA A 50 -5.11 1.30 -9.27
C ALA A 50 -4.51 0.25 -10.20
N SER A 51 -5.08 0.14 -11.41
CA SER A 51 -4.57 -0.74 -12.44
C SER A 51 -4.20 0.06 -13.69
N SER A 52 -3.10 -0.33 -14.31
CA SER A 52 -2.61 0.22 -15.58
C SER A 52 -2.19 -0.93 -16.49
N GLN A 53 -1.86 -0.64 -17.76
CA GLN A 53 -1.42 -1.65 -18.71
C GLN A 53 -0.17 -2.46 -18.28
N LYS A 54 0.56 -2.02 -17.25
CA LYS A 54 1.82 -2.65 -16.82
C LYS A 54 1.82 -3.15 -15.37
N LYS A 55 0.92 -2.64 -14.52
CA LYS A 55 0.97 -2.92 -13.09
C LYS A 55 -0.35 -2.70 -12.38
N ILE A 56 -0.49 -3.40 -11.26
CA ILE A 56 -1.54 -3.23 -10.25
C ILE A 56 -0.89 -2.62 -9.01
N VAL A 57 -1.58 -1.68 -8.38
CA VAL A 57 -1.17 -1.04 -7.12
C VAL A 57 -2.33 -1.16 -6.14
N ILE A 58 -2.06 -1.78 -5.00
CA ILE A 58 -2.99 -1.91 -3.87
C ILE A 58 -2.40 -1.12 -2.72
N THR A 59 -3.15 -0.15 -2.21
CA THR A 59 -2.72 0.69 -1.09
C THR A 59 -3.76 0.62 0.01
N GLY A 60 -3.32 0.37 1.24
CA GLY A 60 -4.15 0.46 2.44
C GLY A 60 -3.62 1.56 3.35
N GLU A 61 -4.47 2.51 3.71
CA GLU A 61 -4.13 3.70 4.48
C GLU A 61 -4.89 3.73 5.80
N PHE A 62 -4.23 4.20 6.86
CA PHE A 62 -4.80 4.41 8.17
C PHE A 62 -4.48 5.81 8.67
N ASP A 63 -5.49 6.48 9.22
CA ASP A 63 -5.45 7.86 9.68
C ASP A 63 -5.30 8.88 8.53
N ASP A 64 -5.46 10.16 8.85
CA ASP A 64 -5.46 11.22 7.84
C ASP A 64 -4.04 11.66 7.46
N PHE A 65 -3.85 12.03 6.19
CA PHE A 65 -2.62 12.68 5.76
C PHE A 65 -2.41 13.98 6.56
N GLY A 66 -1.29 14.05 7.27
CA GLY A 66 -0.87 15.14 8.15
C GLY A 66 -0.73 14.67 9.59
N SER A 67 -1.35 13.53 9.92
CA SER A 67 -1.33 12.92 11.24
C SER A 67 -0.02 12.14 11.45
N THR A 68 0.59 12.25 12.64
CA THR A 68 1.73 11.39 13.05
C THR A 68 1.34 9.92 13.18
N ARG A 69 0.03 9.64 13.21
CA ARG A 69 -0.53 8.29 13.19
C ARG A 69 -0.75 7.76 11.78
N TYR A 70 -0.56 8.58 10.74
CA TYR A 70 -0.71 8.17 9.35
C TYR A 70 0.23 7.01 9.05
N ARG A 71 -0.35 5.92 8.53
CA ARG A 71 0.36 4.73 8.06
C ARG A 71 -0.22 4.28 6.74
N ALA A 72 0.64 3.84 5.82
CA ALA A 72 0.17 3.24 4.57
C ALA A 72 1.04 2.07 4.15
N VAL A 73 0.41 1.01 3.65
CA VAL A 73 1.09 -0.12 2.99
C VAL A 73 0.71 -0.11 1.52
N THR A 74 1.71 -0.25 0.65
CA THR A 74 1.49 -0.34 -0.79
C THR A 74 2.19 -1.56 -1.38
N LEU A 75 1.43 -2.36 -2.12
CA LEU A 75 1.90 -3.50 -2.89
C LEU A 75 1.77 -3.17 -4.38
N THR A 76 2.88 -3.21 -5.11
CA THR A 76 2.89 -3.07 -6.57
C THR A 76 3.17 -4.40 -7.23
N LEU A 77 2.25 -4.85 -8.06
CA LEU A 77 2.25 -6.16 -8.70
C LEU A 77 2.26 -6.04 -10.22
N ASP A 78 2.73 -7.08 -10.91
CA ASP A 78 2.56 -7.25 -12.34
C ASP A 78 1.08 -7.35 -12.71
N ILE A 79 0.68 -6.77 -13.84
CA ILE A 79 -0.72 -6.80 -14.29
C ILE A 79 -1.23 -8.22 -14.58
N ASN A 80 -0.33 -9.16 -14.92
CA ASN A 80 -0.67 -10.54 -15.24
C ASN A 80 -0.46 -11.50 -14.06
N ILE A 81 -0.30 -10.98 -12.83
CA ILE A 81 -0.11 -11.82 -11.66
C ILE A 81 -1.34 -12.72 -11.43
N GLN A 82 -1.10 -13.98 -11.09
CA GLN A 82 -2.14 -14.99 -10.87
C GLN A 82 -2.19 -15.37 -9.39
N SER A 83 -3.11 -16.26 -9.01
CA SER A 83 -3.10 -16.85 -7.67
C SER A 83 -1.80 -17.65 -7.47
N GLY A 84 -1.16 -17.50 -6.32
CA GLY A 84 0.10 -18.18 -6.03
C GLY A 84 0.81 -17.64 -4.79
N ILE A 85 1.95 -18.26 -4.49
CA ILE A 85 2.88 -17.82 -3.44
C ILE A 85 4.06 -17.16 -4.15
N TYR A 86 4.29 -15.90 -3.86
CA TYR A 86 5.34 -15.10 -4.46
C TYR A 86 6.35 -14.66 -3.41
N LEU A 87 7.62 -14.79 -3.74
CA LEU A 87 8.73 -14.21 -2.98
C LEU A 87 9.12 -12.88 -3.62
N PHE A 88 9.47 -11.92 -2.78
CA PHE A 88 9.99 -10.62 -3.17
C PHE A 88 11.39 -10.45 -2.60
N LYS A 89 12.28 -9.92 -3.42
CA LYS A 89 13.58 -9.41 -3.01
C LYS A 89 13.86 -8.15 -3.81
N ARG A 90 14.31 -7.09 -3.14
CA ARG A 90 14.59 -5.81 -3.78
C ARG A 90 15.64 -5.98 -4.86
N ASP A 91 15.45 -5.24 -5.95
CA ASP A 91 16.33 -5.24 -7.13
C ASP A 91 16.36 -6.56 -7.93
N GLU A 92 15.56 -7.56 -7.54
CA GLU A 92 15.35 -8.79 -8.31
C GLU A 92 14.08 -8.69 -9.17
N HIS A 93 14.13 -9.26 -10.37
CA HIS A 93 12.97 -9.30 -11.25
C HIS A 93 11.94 -10.30 -10.75
N GLY A 94 10.71 -9.85 -10.55
CA GLY A 94 9.61 -10.72 -10.15
C GLY A 94 8.21 -10.18 -10.45
N PRO A 95 7.17 -10.97 -10.11
CA PRO A 95 5.77 -10.56 -10.21
C PRO A 95 5.39 -9.47 -9.20
N ILE A 96 6.07 -9.42 -8.05
CA ILE A 96 5.98 -8.31 -7.10
C ILE A 96 7.05 -7.29 -7.51
N LYS A 97 6.63 -6.07 -7.85
CA LYS A 97 7.54 -4.99 -8.28
C LYS A 97 8.06 -4.17 -7.11
N SER A 98 7.24 -3.97 -6.09
CA SER A 98 7.65 -3.31 -4.85
C SER A 98 6.67 -3.58 -3.71
N MET A 99 7.20 -3.58 -2.48
CA MET A 99 6.45 -3.57 -1.23
C MET A 99 6.96 -2.39 -0.40
N THR A 100 6.07 -1.50 0.00
CA THR A 100 6.47 -0.27 0.73
C THR A 100 5.55 0.02 1.89
N TYR A 101 6.11 0.62 2.93
CA TYR A 101 5.41 1.12 4.10
C TYR A 101 5.74 2.60 4.31
N ILE A 102 4.72 3.44 4.41
CA ILE A 102 4.86 4.84 4.77
C ILE A 102 4.45 5.02 6.22
N GLU A 103 5.26 5.75 6.96
CA GLU A 103 4.87 6.30 8.25
C GLU A 103 5.15 7.80 8.32
N CYS A 104 4.27 8.51 9.01
CA CYS A 104 4.53 9.88 9.44
C CYS A 104 5.25 9.84 10.79
N ILE A 105 6.39 10.51 10.85
CA ILE A 105 7.23 10.66 12.04
C ILE A 105 7.42 12.14 12.36
N GLU A 106 7.71 12.46 13.62
CA GLU A 106 8.07 13.82 14.02
C GLU A 106 9.59 13.96 14.04
N VAL A 107 10.12 14.92 13.27
CA VAL A 107 11.56 15.26 13.24
C VAL A 107 11.68 16.76 13.52
N ASP A 108 12.41 17.13 14.57
CA ASP A 108 12.59 18.52 14.99
C ASP A 108 11.26 19.30 15.12
N GLY A 109 10.21 18.64 15.64
CA GLY A 109 8.88 19.22 15.81
C GLY A 109 8.03 19.34 14.54
N HIS A 110 8.48 18.76 13.42
CA HIS A 110 7.77 18.80 12.14
C HIS A 110 7.37 17.38 11.68
N PRO A 111 6.16 17.18 11.14
CA PRO A 111 5.76 15.90 10.57
C PRO A 111 6.48 15.66 9.24
N VAL A 112 7.17 14.51 9.14
CA VAL A 112 7.90 14.06 7.97
C VAL A 112 7.42 12.66 7.60
N TYR A 113 7.13 12.44 6.32
CA TYR A 113 6.77 11.11 5.81
C TYR A 113 8.02 10.35 5.42
N HIS A 114 8.18 9.16 5.98
CA HIS A 114 9.26 8.26 5.62
C HIS A 114 8.72 7.09 4.79
N LEU A 115 9.33 6.86 3.64
CA LEU A 115 9.04 5.73 2.76
C LEU A 115 10.02 4.59 3.07
N ASN A 116 9.53 3.60 3.79
CA ASN A 116 10.27 2.36 4.07
C ASN A 116 10.02 1.38 2.93
N GLN A 117 11.09 0.80 2.39
CA GLN A 117 11.02 -0.18 1.31
C GLN A 117 11.42 -1.55 1.85
N ALA A 118 10.68 -2.58 1.45
CA ALA A 118 11.07 -3.95 1.73
C ALA A 118 12.40 -4.28 1.03
N ASP A 119 13.30 -4.96 1.74
CA ASP A 119 14.44 -5.67 1.19
C ASP A 119 14.02 -7.07 0.72
N VAL A 120 13.17 -7.74 1.50
CA VAL A 120 12.57 -9.04 1.18
C VAL A 120 11.11 -9.10 1.64
N GLY A 121 10.34 -10.05 1.08
CA GLY A 121 8.95 -10.23 1.47
C GLY A 121 8.31 -11.43 0.80
N SER A 122 7.06 -11.67 1.13
CA SER A 122 6.25 -12.74 0.53
C SER A 122 4.80 -12.32 0.35
N LEU A 123 4.10 -12.94 -0.61
CA LEU A 123 2.69 -12.68 -0.88
C LEU A 123 1.97 -13.98 -1.25
N HIS A 124 1.00 -14.38 -0.43
CA HIS A 124 0.10 -15.51 -0.70
C HIS A 124 -1.18 -14.98 -1.36
N LEU A 125 -1.14 -14.80 -2.67
CA LEU A 125 -2.19 -14.14 -3.45
C LEU A 125 -3.25 -15.12 -3.95
N SER A 126 -4.51 -14.70 -3.88
CA SER A 126 -5.67 -15.31 -4.54
C SER A 126 -6.39 -14.27 -5.37
N VAL A 127 -6.54 -14.55 -6.67
CA VAL A 127 -7.22 -13.71 -7.66
C VAL A 127 -8.45 -14.44 -8.19
N VAL A 128 -9.63 -13.86 -7.99
CA VAL A 128 -10.92 -14.41 -8.46
C VAL A 128 -11.72 -13.29 -9.10
N GLU A 129 -12.04 -13.38 -10.39
CA GLU A 129 -12.90 -12.42 -11.10
C GLU A 129 -12.48 -10.94 -10.88
N SER A 130 -11.17 -10.69 -10.89
CA SER A 130 -10.53 -9.38 -10.60
C SER A 130 -10.53 -8.92 -9.14
N CYS A 131 -11.04 -9.72 -8.20
CA CYS A 131 -10.83 -9.49 -6.77
C CYS A 131 -9.49 -10.06 -6.34
N TYR A 132 -8.73 -9.30 -5.57
CA TYR A 132 -7.43 -9.69 -5.05
C TYR A 132 -7.53 -9.89 -3.55
N SER A 133 -6.98 -10.99 -3.05
CA SER A 133 -6.89 -11.24 -1.62
C SER A 133 -5.56 -11.87 -1.29
N ALA A 134 -4.96 -11.47 -0.17
CA ALA A 134 -3.82 -12.17 0.39
C ALA A 134 -4.17 -12.65 1.79
N ARG A 135 -4.00 -13.96 2.01
CA ARG A 135 -4.12 -14.55 3.36
C ARG A 135 -2.93 -14.20 4.25
N LEU A 136 -1.80 -13.93 3.60
CA LEU A 136 -0.56 -13.51 4.25
C LEU A 136 0.25 -12.72 3.23
N PHE A 137 0.72 -11.56 3.62
CA PHE A 137 1.89 -10.92 3.05
C PHE A 137 2.91 -10.68 4.16
N THR A 138 4.18 -10.70 3.81
CA THR A 138 5.28 -10.30 4.70
C THR A 138 6.17 -9.28 4.02
N MET A 139 6.75 -8.40 4.80
CA MET A 139 7.71 -7.39 4.37
C MET A 139 8.75 -7.22 5.46
N GLU A 140 10.01 -7.30 5.07
CA GLU A 140 11.16 -7.05 5.92
C GLU A 140 12.04 -6.00 5.25
N GLY A 141 12.51 -5.03 6.02
CA GLY A 141 13.39 -3.97 5.53
C GLY A 141 13.95 -3.15 6.70
N LEU A 142 14.33 -1.92 6.41
CA LEU A 142 14.79 -0.98 7.44
C LEU A 142 13.78 0.16 7.62
N ASP A 143 13.68 0.64 8.85
CA ASP A 143 12.92 1.84 9.17
C ASP A 143 13.74 3.14 9.03
N HIS A 144 13.12 4.27 9.32
CA HIS A 144 13.74 5.60 9.28
C HIS A 144 14.99 5.76 10.18
N ASN A 145 15.17 4.91 11.18
CA ASN A 145 16.33 4.90 12.07
C ASN A 145 17.37 3.83 11.68
N GLY A 146 17.12 3.07 10.61
CA GLY A 146 17.96 1.94 10.21
C GLY A 146 17.75 0.69 11.07
N ASN A 147 16.67 0.62 11.84
CA ASN A 147 16.32 -0.58 12.59
C ASN A 147 15.54 -1.56 11.73
N SER A 148 15.51 -2.84 12.11
CA SER A 148 14.71 -3.86 11.43
C SER A 148 13.24 -3.47 11.45
N LEU A 149 12.61 -3.49 10.28
CA LEU A 149 11.18 -3.34 10.08
C LEU A 149 10.64 -4.65 9.57
N GLU A 150 9.86 -5.33 10.41
CA GLU A 150 9.18 -6.58 10.05
C GLU A 150 7.68 -6.38 10.13
N MET A 151 6.98 -6.75 9.06
CA MET A 151 5.54 -6.62 8.91
C MET A 151 4.94 -7.90 8.35
N CYS A 152 3.80 -8.29 8.87
CA CYS A 152 2.92 -9.26 8.24
C CYS A 152 1.48 -8.75 8.22
N GLY A 153 0.66 -9.30 7.33
CA GLY A 153 -0.74 -8.90 7.26
C GLY A 153 -1.55 -9.68 6.24
N ASP A 154 -2.81 -9.31 6.13
CA ASP A 154 -3.75 -9.85 5.17
C ASP A 154 -4.53 -8.73 4.51
N PHE A 155 -5.06 -8.99 3.32
CA PHE A 155 -5.99 -8.07 2.68
C PHE A 155 -7.00 -8.75 1.79
N THR A 156 -8.11 -8.07 1.56
CA THR A 156 -9.06 -8.34 0.48
C THR A 156 -9.38 -7.02 -0.22
N ILE A 157 -9.47 -7.04 -1.54
CA ILE A 157 -9.85 -5.86 -2.32
C ILE A 157 -10.63 -6.26 -3.58
N SER A 158 -11.79 -5.65 -3.71
CA SER A 158 -12.70 -5.77 -4.85
C SER A 158 -12.70 -4.45 -5.61
N PRO A 159 -12.16 -4.42 -6.84
CA PRO A 159 -12.19 -3.24 -7.68
C PRO A 159 -13.64 -2.82 -7.98
N PRO A 160 -13.87 -1.55 -8.32
CA PRO A 160 -15.24 -1.03 -8.46
C PRO A 160 -16.04 -1.74 -9.56
N HIS A 161 -15.36 -2.19 -10.61
CA HIS A 161 -15.96 -2.91 -11.74
C HIS A 161 -16.27 -4.38 -11.46
N ALA A 162 -15.80 -4.93 -10.33
CA ALA A 162 -16.08 -6.30 -9.90
C ALA A 162 -17.31 -6.39 -8.99
N SER A 163 -18.02 -5.29 -8.77
CA SER A 163 -19.26 -5.25 -7.99
C SER A 163 -20.42 -5.77 -8.84
N LEU A 164 -20.89 -6.99 -8.56
CA LEU A 164 -22.22 -7.48 -8.98
C LEU A 164 -23.33 -6.82 -8.15
#